data_AF-A0A7V4G0Y0-F1
#
_entry.id   AF-A0A7V4G0Y0-F1
#
_cell.length_a   1.000
_cell.length_b   1.000
_cell.length_c   1.000
_cell.angle_alpha   90.00
_cell.angle_beta   90.00
_cell.angle_gamma   90.00
#
_symmetry.space_group_name_H-M   'P 1'
#
loop_
_entity.id
_entity.type
_entity.pdbx_description
1 polymer ?
#
loop_
_entity_poly.entity_id
_entity_poly.type
_entity_poly.pdbx_seq_one_letter_code
_entity_poly.pdbx_strand_id
1 'polypeptide(L)'
;MMFENLTDKLQATFEKLARKGRLSEADVDAGLRDVRLALLEADVNYKVVKQFMTAVRERAVGGDVAKSLTPAQQVIKIVHEELIKILGQPAKLDFSGQAPHVIMLVGLQGSGKTTMAGKLALHLRREGHKPLLVAADPYRPAAITQLEVLGRQLDIPVHSEDIRVKPADVAVHALKRAHGGVHSVIILDTAGRLQIDEAMMAELEEIKRRVSPAEILLVADAMTGQEAVRVAEGFHSRLGLTGLILTKVDGDARGGAALSIRSVTGVPIKFLGTG
;
A
#
# COMPACT_ATOMS: atom_id res chain seq x y z
N MET A 1 13.68 -7.64 -11.61
CA MET A 1 13.34 -6.22 -11.33
C MET A 1 11.92 -6.16 -10.78
N MET A 2 11.52 -5.12 -10.03
CA MET A 2 10.12 -4.95 -9.60
C MET A 2 9.22 -4.86 -10.84
N PHE A 3 8.10 -5.60 -10.87
CA PHE A 3 7.13 -5.60 -11.98
C PHE A 3 7.69 -6.01 -13.37
N GLU A 4 8.63 -6.96 -13.39
CA GLU A 4 9.35 -7.38 -14.60
C GLU A 4 8.42 -7.82 -15.74
N ASN A 5 7.40 -8.65 -15.48
CA ASN A 5 6.50 -9.16 -16.52
C ASN A 5 5.67 -8.04 -17.17
N LEU A 6 5.14 -7.13 -16.35
CA LEU A 6 4.40 -5.97 -16.84
C LEU A 6 5.32 -5.05 -17.66
N THR A 7 6.54 -4.83 -17.18
CA THR A 7 7.54 -3.99 -17.85
C THR A 7 7.90 -4.56 -19.22
N ASP A 8 8.21 -5.86 -19.31
CA ASP A 8 8.60 -6.52 -20.56
C ASP A 8 7.48 -6.46 -21.61
N LYS A 9 6.22 -6.69 -21.19
CA LYS A 9 5.08 -6.66 -22.10
C LYS A 9 4.76 -5.26 -22.61
N LEU A 10 4.83 -4.26 -21.74
CA LEU A 10 4.68 -2.86 -22.14
C LEU A 10 5.80 -2.46 -23.10
N GLN A 11 7.04 -2.81 -22.78
CA GLN A 11 8.19 -2.53 -23.64
C GLN A 11 8.05 -3.19 -25.02
N ALA A 12 7.69 -4.48 -25.08
CA ALA A 12 7.45 -5.17 -26.34
C ALA A 12 6.33 -4.51 -27.17
N THR A 13 5.27 -4.03 -26.51
CA THR A 13 4.19 -3.29 -27.17
C THR A 13 4.69 -1.98 -27.74
N PHE A 14 5.49 -1.24 -26.98
CA PHE A 14 6.06 0.04 -27.39
C PHE A 14 7.06 -0.09 -28.53
N GLU A 15 7.89 -1.13 -28.53
CA GLU A 15 8.83 -1.42 -29.63
C GLU A 15 8.10 -1.71 -30.95
N LYS A 16 6.99 -2.46 -30.91
CA LYS A 16 6.16 -2.71 -32.10
C LYS A 16 5.60 -1.41 -32.69
N LEU A 17 5.12 -0.52 -31.82
CA LEU A 17 4.60 0.80 -32.24
C LEU A 17 5.72 1.69 -32.78
N ALA A 18 6.89 1.70 -32.14
CA ALA A 18 8.03 2.53 -32.55
C ALA A 18 8.61 2.14 -33.92
N ARG A 19 8.51 0.87 -34.32
CA ARG A 19 8.93 0.40 -35.66
C ARG A 19 8.06 0.95 -36.79
N LYS A 20 6.86 1.46 -36.49
CA LYS A 20 5.97 2.06 -37.48
C LYS A 20 6.19 3.58 -37.52
N GLY A 21 6.65 4.10 -38.66
CA GLY A 21 6.94 5.54 -38.81
C GLY A 21 5.70 6.44 -38.67
N ARG A 22 4.56 6.02 -39.22
CA ARG A 22 3.25 6.65 -39.05
C ARG A 22 2.27 5.61 -38.50
N LEU A 23 1.54 5.97 -37.45
CA LEU A 23 0.52 5.11 -36.88
C LEU A 23 -0.85 5.48 -37.46
N SER A 24 -1.60 4.48 -37.89
CA SER A 24 -3.05 4.59 -38.13
C SER A 24 -3.82 4.41 -36.82
N GLU A 25 -5.11 4.78 -36.81
CA GLU A 25 -5.99 4.52 -35.66
C GLU A 25 -6.05 3.02 -35.31
N ALA A 26 -6.06 2.16 -36.33
CA ALA A 26 -6.01 0.70 -36.15
C ALA A 26 -4.71 0.22 -35.47
N ASP A 27 -3.58 0.90 -35.71
CA ASP A 27 -2.31 0.56 -35.06
C ASP A 27 -2.32 0.95 -33.58
N VAL A 28 -2.89 2.12 -33.26
CA VAL A 28 -3.09 2.57 -31.87
C VAL A 28 -3.99 1.57 -31.15
N ASP A 29 -5.10 1.16 -31.76
CA ASP A 29 -6.04 0.21 -31.19
C ASP A 29 -5.42 -1.17 -30.91
N ALA A 30 -4.57 -1.65 -31.83
CA ALA A 30 -3.81 -2.88 -31.61
C ALA A 30 -2.84 -2.74 -30.43
N GLY A 31 -2.11 -1.64 -30.34
CA GLY A 31 -1.21 -1.37 -29.22
C GLY A 31 -1.95 -1.27 -27.88
N LEU A 32 -3.09 -0.57 -27.86
CA LEU A 32 -3.95 -0.47 -26.68
C LEU A 32 -4.51 -1.84 -26.25
N ARG A 33 -4.79 -2.73 -27.19
CA ARG A 33 -5.19 -4.11 -26.88
C ARG A 33 -4.06 -4.89 -26.18
N ASP A 34 -2.82 -4.76 -26.65
CA ASP A 34 -1.66 -5.40 -26.01
C ASP A 34 -1.43 -4.84 -24.59
N VAL A 35 -1.51 -3.52 -24.40
CA VAL A 35 -1.44 -2.89 -23.07
C VAL A 35 -2.53 -3.41 -22.14
N ARG A 36 -3.77 -3.52 -22.63
CA ARG A 36 -4.88 -4.07 -21.85
C ARG A 36 -4.62 -5.49 -21.37
N LEU A 37 -4.09 -6.35 -22.25
CA LEU A 37 -3.75 -7.73 -21.90
C LEU A 37 -2.66 -7.77 -20.84
N ALA A 38 -1.59 -6.99 -21.01
CA ALA A 38 -0.49 -6.90 -20.06
C ALA A 38 -0.97 -6.51 -18.65
N LEU A 39 -1.87 -5.51 -18.55
CA LEU A 39 -2.43 -5.08 -17.27
C LEU A 39 -3.32 -6.16 -16.62
N LEU A 40 -4.13 -6.88 -17.41
CA LEU A 40 -4.97 -7.95 -16.88
C LEU A 40 -4.14 -9.16 -16.41
N GLU A 41 -3.09 -9.51 -17.15
CA GLU A 41 -2.15 -10.58 -16.76
C GLU A 41 -1.31 -10.20 -15.53
N ALA A 42 -1.15 -8.90 -15.30
CA ALA A 42 -0.60 -8.31 -14.08
C ALA A 42 -1.61 -8.29 -12.90
N ASP A 43 -2.77 -8.95 -13.01
CA ASP A 43 -3.85 -8.95 -12.02
C ASP A 43 -4.38 -7.55 -11.66
N VAL A 44 -4.27 -6.57 -12.57
CA VAL A 44 -4.92 -5.26 -12.39
C VAL A 44 -6.43 -5.46 -12.47
N ASN A 45 -7.16 -4.78 -11.58
CA ASN A 45 -8.62 -4.84 -11.53
C ASN A 45 -9.25 -4.46 -12.85
N TYR A 46 -10.18 -5.30 -13.32
CA TYR A 46 -10.83 -5.13 -14.61
C TYR A 46 -11.48 -3.74 -14.77
N LYS A 47 -12.10 -3.20 -13.71
CA LYS A 47 -12.69 -1.86 -13.75
C LYS A 47 -11.61 -0.79 -13.93
N VAL A 48 -10.48 -0.92 -13.24
CA VAL A 48 -9.32 -0.03 -13.35
C VAL A 48 -8.70 -0.10 -14.74
N VAL A 49 -8.51 -1.31 -15.29
CA VAL A 49 -8.04 -1.48 -16.67
C VAL A 49 -9.00 -0.81 -17.65
N LYS A 50 -10.32 -1.03 -17.52
CA LYS A 50 -11.30 -0.43 -18.42
C LYS A 50 -11.26 1.11 -18.37
N GLN A 51 -11.19 1.69 -17.18
CA GLN A 51 -11.08 3.14 -16.98
C GLN A 51 -9.78 3.69 -17.58
N PHE A 52 -8.65 3.04 -17.29
CA PHE A 52 -7.35 3.38 -17.83
C PHE A 52 -7.34 3.38 -19.37
N MET A 53 -7.84 2.29 -19.99
CA MET A 53 -7.87 2.18 -21.44
C MET A 53 -8.76 3.25 -22.09
N THR A 54 -9.87 3.62 -21.44
CA THR A 54 -10.76 4.69 -21.92
C THR A 54 -10.04 6.03 -21.91
N ALA A 55 -9.40 6.39 -20.79
CA ALA A 55 -8.63 7.63 -20.65
C ALA A 55 -7.47 7.72 -21.65
N VAL A 56 -6.72 6.62 -21.84
CA VAL A 56 -5.63 6.57 -22.82
C VAL A 56 -6.15 6.74 -24.24
N ARG A 57 -7.24 6.06 -24.62
CA ARG A 57 -7.82 6.15 -25.97
C ARG A 57 -8.29 7.57 -26.26
N GLU A 58 -9.03 8.19 -25.35
CA GLU A 58 -9.52 9.57 -25.51
C GLU A 58 -8.37 10.55 -25.77
N ARG A 59 -7.26 10.40 -25.04
CA ARG A 59 -6.07 11.25 -25.19
C ARG A 59 -5.25 10.93 -26.44
N ALA A 60 -5.22 9.67 -26.86
CA ALA A 60 -4.46 9.22 -28.03
C ALA A 60 -5.15 9.59 -29.35
N VAL A 61 -6.49 9.62 -29.37
CA VAL A 61 -7.29 9.95 -30.57
C VAL A 61 -7.73 11.43 -30.59
N GLY A 62 -8.06 12.00 -29.43
CA GLY A 62 -8.61 13.36 -29.31
C GLY A 62 -7.58 14.47 -29.06
N GLY A 63 -6.31 14.13 -28.85
CA GLY A 63 -5.24 15.10 -28.61
C GLY A 63 -4.58 15.58 -29.91
N ASP A 64 -4.38 16.90 -30.02
CA ASP A 64 -3.45 17.50 -30.97
C ASP A 64 -2.10 16.75 -30.85
N VAL A 65 -1.77 15.92 -31.84
CA VAL A 65 -0.52 15.16 -31.85
C VAL A 65 0.60 16.19 -31.84
N ALA A 66 1.26 16.32 -30.69
CA ALA A 66 2.29 17.34 -30.51
C ALA A 66 3.32 17.21 -31.64
N LYS A 67 3.52 18.30 -32.40
CA LYS A 67 4.34 18.32 -33.63
C LYS A 67 5.80 17.88 -33.44
N SER A 68 6.25 17.69 -32.20
CA SER A 68 7.63 17.35 -31.82
C SER A 68 7.88 15.88 -31.49
N LEU A 69 6.85 15.03 -31.38
CA LEU A 69 7.00 13.62 -31.03
C LEU A 69 6.49 12.70 -32.13
N THR A 70 7.11 11.52 -32.27
CA THR A 70 6.55 10.49 -33.14
C THR A 70 5.23 9.98 -32.55
N PRO A 71 4.26 9.53 -33.38
CA PRO A 71 3.01 8.97 -32.88
C PRO A 71 3.20 7.86 -31.83
N ALA A 72 4.23 7.01 -31.99
CA ALA A 72 4.56 5.98 -31.03
C ALA A 72 5.02 6.55 -29.68
N GLN A 73 5.91 7.54 -29.69
CA GLN A 73 6.36 8.22 -28.47
C GLN A 73 5.21 8.94 -27.76
N GLN A 74 4.25 9.48 -28.51
CA GLN A 74 3.07 10.11 -27.95
C GLN A 74 2.18 9.10 -27.20
N VAL A 75 1.94 7.92 -27.77
CA VAL A 75 1.18 6.84 -27.09
C VAL A 75 1.89 6.39 -25.81
N ILE A 76 3.21 6.18 -25.87
CA ILE A 76 4.03 5.81 -24.70
C ILE A 76 3.90 6.87 -23.60
N LYS A 77 4.02 8.14 -23.96
CA LYS A 77 3.89 9.26 -23.03
C LYS A 77 2.51 9.28 -22.37
N ILE A 78 1.43 9.12 -23.13
CA ILE A 78 0.07 9.10 -22.60
C ILE A 78 -0.11 7.94 -21.61
N VAL A 79 0.32 6.73 -21.99
CA VAL A 79 0.26 5.55 -21.12
C VAL A 79 1.03 5.78 -19.82
N HIS A 80 2.25 6.30 -19.91
CA HIS A 80 3.08 6.60 -18.74
C HIS A 80 2.43 7.65 -17.81
N GLU A 81 1.90 8.73 -18.37
CA GLU A 81 1.23 9.78 -17.60
C GLU A 81 -0.06 9.26 -16.92
N GLU A 82 -0.85 8.42 -17.59
CA GLU A 82 -2.03 7.80 -16.99
C GLU A 82 -1.66 6.79 -15.88
N LEU A 83 -0.55 6.04 -16.03
CA LEU A 83 -0.04 5.16 -14.97
C LEU A 83 0.40 5.96 -13.74
N ILE A 84 1.14 7.07 -13.94
CA ILE A 84 1.53 7.99 -12.85
C ILE A 84 0.28 8.55 -12.17
N LYS A 85 -0.73 8.95 -12.95
CA LYS A 85 -1.97 9.50 -12.42
C LYS A 85 -2.72 8.49 -11.55
N ILE A 86 -2.77 7.21 -11.96
CA ILE A 86 -3.39 6.14 -11.17
C ILE A 86 -2.62 5.89 -9.88
N LEU A 87 -1.29 5.75 -9.94
CA LEU A 87 -0.47 5.55 -8.73
C LEU A 87 -0.51 6.77 -7.81
N GLY A 88 -0.66 7.96 -8.39
CA GLY A 88 -0.69 9.23 -7.69
C GLY A 88 0.67 9.64 -7.13
N GLN A 89 0.67 10.76 -6.42
CA GLN A 89 1.90 11.28 -5.81
C GLN A 89 2.28 10.48 -4.55
N PRO A 90 3.59 10.29 -4.29
CA PRO A 90 4.07 9.74 -3.02
C PRO A 90 3.57 10.60 -1.84
N ALA A 91 3.08 9.94 -0.78
CA ALA A 91 2.64 10.63 0.43
C ALA A 91 3.54 10.28 1.61
N LYS A 92 3.95 11.30 2.37
CA LYS A 92 4.68 11.13 3.63
C LYS A 92 3.72 10.72 4.76
N LEU A 93 4.29 10.26 5.86
CA LEU A 93 3.55 10.15 7.12
C LEU A 93 3.20 11.55 7.63
N ASP A 94 2.00 11.69 8.15
CA ASP A 94 1.45 12.87 8.77
C ASP A 94 1.68 12.76 10.28
N PHE A 95 2.57 13.61 10.77
CA PHE A 95 2.83 13.80 12.19
C PHE A 95 2.39 15.20 12.64
N SER A 96 1.32 15.73 12.04
CA SER A 96 0.67 16.92 12.56
C SER A 96 0.08 16.66 13.95
N GLY A 97 0.01 17.71 14.76
CA GLY A 97 -0.48 17.62 16.14
C GLY A 97 0.62 17.31 17.17
N GLN A 98 0.20 16.89 18.36
CA GLN A 98 1.08 16.71 19.50
C GLN A 98 1.54 15.25 19.63
N ALA A 99 2.85 15.06 19.83
CA ALA A 99 3.43 13.75 20.13
C ALA A 99 2.98 13.23 21.51
N PRO A 100 2.91 11.90 21.72
CA PRO A 100 3.31 10.84 20.80
C PRO A 100 2.30 10.59 19.67
N HIS A 101 2.79 10.47 18.43
CA HIS A 101 1.95 10.13 17.27
C HIS A 101 1.68 8.63 17.21
N VAL A 102 0.42 8.23 17.07
CA VAL A 102 0.02 6.82 16.98
C VAL A 102 -0.14 6.42 15.52
N ILE A 103 0.59 5.39 15.12
CA ILE A 103 0.45 4.70 13.84
C ILE A 103 -0.19 3.33 14.10
N MET A 104 -1.33 3.06 13.49
CA MET A 104 -2.02 1.77 13.57
C MET A 104 -1.80 0.97 12.29
N LEU A 105 -1.13 -0.17 12.39
CA LEU A 105 -0.95 -1.09 11.26
C LEU A 105 -2.11 -2.09 11.22
N VAL A 106 -2.84 -2.14 10.11
CA VAL A 106 -3.96 -3.06 9.89
C VAL A 106 -3.75 -3.88 8.62
N GLY A 107 -4.48 -4.99 8.48
CA GLY A 107 -4.41 -5.86 7.30
C GLY A 107 -4.54 -7.33 7.65
N LEU A 108 -4.69 -8.16 6.62
CA LEU A 108 -4.89 -9.60 6.79
C LEU A 108 -3.67 -10.30 7.40
N GLN A 109 -3.88 -11.51 7.91
CA GLN A 109 -2.80 -12.37 8.36
C GLN A 109 -1.84 -12.68 7.21
N GLY A 110 -0.54 -12.69 7.48
CA GLY A 110 0.48 -12.99 6.48
C GLY A 110 0.83 -11.82 5.53
N SER A 111 0.19 -10.66 5.67
CA SER A 111 0.52 -9.47 4.86
C SER A 111 1.84 -8.79 5.23
N GLY A 112 2.47 -9.20 6.34
CA GLY A 112 3.77 -8.68 6.77
C GLY A 112 3.72 -7.54 7.80
N LYS A 113 2.58 -7.34 8.51
CA LYS A 113 2.40 -6.29 9.53
C LYS A 113 3.54 -6.22 10.57
N THR A 114 3.81 -7.31 11.28
CA THR A 114 4.85 -7.36 12.33
C THR A 114 6.24 -7.00 11.80
N THR A 115 6.60 -7.53 10.62
CA THR A 115 7.87 -7.19 9.96
C THR A 115 7.90 -5.70 9.58
N MET A 116 6.80 -5.15 9.06
CA MET A 116 6.71 -3.72 8.73
C MET A 116 6.71 -2.83 9.96
N ALA A 117 6.16 -3.27 11.08
CA ALA A 117 6.25 -2.54 12.34
C ALA A 117 7.73 -2.29 12.70
N GLY A 118 8.56 -3.33 12.67
CA GLY A 118 9.99 -3.20 12.93
C GLY A 118 10.74 -2.35 11.89
N LYS A 119 10.50 -2.57 10.59
CA LYS A 119 11.15 -1.76 9.54
C LYS A 119 10.76 -0.29 9.61
N LEU A 120 9.48 0.00 9.85
CA LEU A 120 8.97 1.35 10.02
C LEU A 120 9.56 2.01 11.26
N ALA A 121 9.62 1.30 12.39
CA ALA A 121 10.26 1.79 13.59
C ALA A 121 11.74 2.15 13.35
N LEU A 122 12.49 1.28 12.68
CA LEU A 122 13.88 1.53 12.33
C LEU A 122 14.04 2.75 11.40
N HIS A 123 13.17 2.87 10.40
CA HIS A 123 13.15 4.01 9.49
C HIS A 123 12.90 5.32 10.25
N LEU A 124 11.86 5.37 11.08
CA LEU A 124 11.52 6.56 11.89
C LEU A 124 12.63 6.91 12.89
N ARG A 125 13.32 5.91 13.46
CA ARG A 125 14.49 6.16 14.31
C ARG A 125 15.62 6.85 13.55
N ARG A 126 15.87 6.47 12.29
CA ARG A 126 16.86 7.14 11.43
C ARG A 126 16.46 8.57 11.09
N GLU A 127 15.18 8.87 11.08
CA GLU A 127 14.64 10.23 10.95
C GLU A 127 14.63 11.02 12.26
N GLY A 128 15.15 10.45 13.36
CA GLY A 128 15.30 11.12 14.66
C GLY A 128 14.13 10.92 15.63
N HIS A 129 13.10 10.15 15.25
CA HIS A 129 12.02 9.80 16.16
C HIS A 129 12.45 8.74 17.17
N LYS A 130 11.69 8.64 18.27
CA LYS A 130 11.86 7.62 19.31
C LYS A 130 10.66 6.66 19.29
N PRO A 131 10.70 5.59 18.47
CA PRO A 131 9.57 4.69 18.30
C PRO A 131 9.37 3.77 19.50
N LEU A 132 8.11 3.47 19.80
CA LEU A 132 7.66 2.39 20.68
C LEU A 132 6.84 1.40 19.85
N LEU A 133 7.27 0.14 19.80
CA LEU A 133 6.49 -0.95 19.21
C LEU A 133 5.46 -1.44 20.22
N VAL A 134 4.25 -1.77 19.77
CA VAL A 134 3.18 -2.26 20.64
C VAL A 134 2.57 -3.52 20.05
N ALA A 135 2.56 -4.60 20.84
CA ALA A 135 1.91 -5.85 20.49
C ALA A 135 0.40 -5.74 20.73
N ALA A 136 -0.32 -5.10 19.80
CA ALA A 136 -1.77 -4.92 19.86
C ALA A 136 -2.56 -6.16 19.36
N ASP A 137 -1.94 -7.33 19.47
CA ASP A 137 -2.53 -8.65 19.29
C ASP A 137 -2.22 -9.54 20.51
N PRO A 138 -2.84 -9.24 21.66
CA PRO A 138 -2.55 -9.94 22.91
C PRO A 138 -2.97 -11.41 22.85
N TYR A 139 -3.90 -11.77 21.96
CA TYR A 139 -4.47 -13.12 21.89
C TYR A 139 -3.51 -14.18 21.34
N ARG A 140 -2.44 -13.77 20.64
CA ARG A 140 -1.45 -14.68 20.05
C ARG A 140 -0.10 -14.52 20.74
N PRO A 141 0.22 -15.33 21.78
CA PRO A 141 1.51 -15.26 22.48
C PRO A 141 2.72 -15.27 21.55
N ALA A 142 2.67 -16.08 20.49
CA ALA A 142 3.75 -16.17 19.51
C ALA A 142 3.97 -14.84 18.75
N ALA A 143 2.91 -14.08 18.47
CA ALA A 143 3.02 -12.77 17.82
C ALA A 143 3.66 -11.73 18.74
N ILE A 144 3.31 -11.75 20.04
CA ILE A 144 3.96 -10.92 21.06
C ILE A 144 5.46 -11.23 21.11
N THR A 145 5.82 -12.50 21.30
CA THR A 145 7.22 -12.94 21.36
C THR A 145 7.97 -12.58 20.08
N GLN A 146 7.34 -12.71 18.91
CA GLN A 146 7.94 -12.32 17.63
C GLN A 146 8.26 -10.82 17.59
N LEU A 147 7.34 -9.96 18.02
CA LEU A 147 7.56 -8.52 18.08
C LEU A 147 8.63 -8.14 19.12
N GLU A 148 8.66 -8.82 20.27
CA GLU A 148 9.69 -8.63 21.31
C GLU A 148 11.10 -9.04 20.84
N VAL A 149 11.22 -10.17 20.13
CA VAL A 149 12.48 -10.58 19.51
C VAL A 149 12.93 -9.54 18.48
N LEU A 150 12.02 -9.09 17.62
CA LEU A 150 12.31 -8.07 16.62
C LEU A 150 12.73 -6.74 17.26
N GLY A 151 12.03 -6.30 18.31
CA GLY A 151 12.37 -5.10 19.07
C GLY A 151 13.76 -5.19 19.70
N ARG A 152 14.10 -6.33 20.33
CA ARG A 152 15.45 -6.56 20.88
C ARG A 152 16.54 -6.55 19.81
N GLN A 153 16.31 -7.19 18.66
CA GLN A 153 17.26 -7.20 17.55
C GLN A 153 17.52 -5.79 17.00
N LEU A 154 16.49 -4.96 16.97
CA LEU A 154 16.57 -3.59 16.45
C LEU A 154 16.97 -2.57 17.51
N ASP A 155 17.07 -2.96 18.79
CA ASP A 155 17.20 -2.05 19.94
C ASP A 155 16.07 -0.99 19.97
N ILE A 156 14.83 -1.47 19.87
CA ILE A 156 13.61 -0.66 19.90
C ILE A 156 12.70 -1.20 21.01
N PRO A 157 12.23 -0.35 21.94
CA PRO A 157 11.39 -0.80 23.05
C PRO A 157 10.06 -1.35 22.53
N VAL A 158 9.59 -2.41 23.20
CA VAL A 158 8.30 -3.04 22.94
C VAL A 158 7.40 -2.88 24.18
N HIS A 159 6.14 -2.60 23.95
CA HIS A 159 5.07 -2.68 24.94
C HIS A 159 4.19 -3.89 24.61
N SER A 160 4.09 -4.80 25.56
CA SER A 160 3.30 -6.02 25.52
C SER A 160 2.61 -6.19 26.87
N GLU A 161 1.46 -6.85 26.86
CA GLU A 161 0.67 -7.15 28.06
C GLU A 161 0.21 -8.61 28.05
N ASP A 162 -0.41 -9.02 29.15
CA ASP A 162 -1.01 -10.35 29.29
C ASP A 162 -2.13 -10.57 28.26
N ILE A 163 -2.29 -11.82 27.81
CA ILE A 163 -3.25 -12.22 26.77
C ILE A 163 -4.72 -11.92 27.11
N ARG A 164 -5.04 -11.66 28.38
CA ARG A 164 -6.38 -11.32 28.87
C ARG A 164 -6.73 -9.85 28.69
N VAL A 165 -5.75 -8.99 28.46
CA VAL A 165 -5.97 -7.55 28.26
C VAL A 165 -6.51 -7.33 26.85
N LYS A 166 -7.57 -6.52 26.71
CA LYS A 166 -8.15 -6.26 25.39
C LYS A 166 -7.21 -5.41 24.52
N PRO A 167 -7.18 -5.60 23.19
CA PRO A 167 -6.31 -4.83 22.28
C PRO A 167 -6.40 -3.31 22.46
N ALA A 168 -7.61 -2.79 22.68
CA ALA A 168 -7.81 -1.36 22.89
C ALA A 168 -7.29 -0.85 24.24
N ASP A 169 -7.30 -1.69 25.29
CA ASP A 169 -6.67 -1.35 26.57
C ASP A 169 -5.14 -1.34 26.42
N VAL A 170 -4.55 -2.32 25.71
CA VAL A 170 -3.11 -2.35 25.39
C VAL A 170 -2.69 -1.07 24.66
N ALA A 171 -3.46 -0.64 23.66
CA ALA A 171 -3.16 0.60 22.94
C ALA A 171 -3.20 1.83 23.85
N VAL A 172 -4.19 1.93 24.75
CA VAL A 172 -4.32 3.04 25.70
C VAL A 172 -3.20 3.06 26.74
N HIS A 173 -2.82 1.89 27.27
CA HIS A 173 -1.72 1.78 28.23
C HIS A 173 -0.36 2.10 27.58
N ALA A 174 -0.14 1.65 26.34
CA ALA A 174 1.03 2.02 25.56
C ALA A 174 1.10 3.53 25.31
N LEU A 175 -0.04 4.16 24.98
CA LEU A 175 -0.14 5.60 24.81
C LEU A 175 0.22 6.35 26.10
N LYS A 176 -0.29 5.89 27.25
CA LYS A 176 0.05 6.45 28.56
C LYS A 176 1.54 6.31 28.89
N ARG A 177 2.13 5.14 28.61
CA ARG A 177 3.57 4.89 28.76
C ARG A 177 4.41 5.82 27.88
N ALA A 178 3.98 6.07 26.65
CA ALA A 178 4.68 6.96 25.74
C ALA A 178 4.67 8.42 26.22
N HIS A 179 3.52 8.92 26.70
CA HIS A 179 3.40 10.27 27.27
C HIS A 179 4.30 10.49 28.49
N GLY A 180 4.45 9.49 29.36
CA GLY A 180 5.34 9.55 30.52
C GLY A 180 6.83 9.32 30.19
N GLY A 181 7.16 9.02 28.93
CA GLY A 181 8.50 8.64 28.49
C GLY A 181 9.05 9.55 27.40
N VAL A 182 10.07 9.05 26.71
CA VAL A 182 10.75 9.79 25.62
C VAL A 182 10.21 9.43 24.22
N HIS A 183 9.15 8.61 24.13
CA HIS A 183 8.69 8.06 22.86
C HIS A 183 7.88 9.10 22.08
N SER A 184 8.30 9.42 20.85
CA SER A 184 7.62 10.39 20.00
C SER A 184 6.62 9.76 19.04
N VAL A 185 6.75 8.46 18.77
CA VAL A 185 5.87 7.70 17.87
C VAL A 185 5.58 6.33 18.46
N ILE A 186 4.34 5.86 18.33
CA ILE A 186 3.88 4.54 18.74
C ILE A 186 3.39 3.80 17.50
N ILE A 187 3.82 2.56 17.32
CA ILE A 187 3.40 1.70 16.21
C ILE A 187 2.65 0.51 16.79
N LEU A 188 1.34 0.45 16.53
CA LEU A 188 0.47 -0.63 16.93
C LEU A 188 0.50 -1.74 15.87
N ASP A 189 1.09 -2.89 16.21
CA ASP A 189 0.98 -4.11 15.41
C ASP A 189 -0.31 -4.86 15.81
N THR A 190 -1.37 -4.65 15.04
CA THR A 190 -2.70 -5.21 15.36
C THR A 190 -2.86 -6.64 14.88
N ALA A 191 -3.86 -7.34 15.44
CA ALA A 191 -4.19 -8.68 15.02
C ALA A 191 -4.51 -8.75 13.51
N GLY A 192 -4.06 -9.82 12.87
CA GLY A 192 -4.47 -10.18 11.51
C GLY A 192 -5.37 -11.40 11.52
N ARG A 193 -6.45 -11.37 10.73
CA ARG A 193 -7.31 -12.53 10.44
C ARG A 193 -7.18 -12.94 8.98
N LEU A 194 -7.64 -14.15 8.66
CA LEU A 194 -7.63 -14.69 7.29
C LEU A 194 -8.59 -13.91 6.38
N GLN A 195 -9.69 -13.43 6.94
CA GLN A 195 -10.72 -12.65 6.26
C GLN A 195 -11.15 -11.50 7.15
N ILE A 196 -11.81 -10.50 6.55
CA ILE A 196 -12.44 -9.43 7.30
C ILE A 196 -13.68 -10.01 8.00
N ASP A 197 -13.73 -9.89 9.32
CA ASP A 197 -14.89 -10.24 10.13
C ASP A 197 -15.31 -9.08 11.04
N GLU A 198 -16.57 -9.11 11.46
CA GLU A 198 -17.20 -8.01 12.22
C GLU A 198 -16.55 -7.79 13.58
N ALA A 199 -16.16 -8.87 14.26
CA ALA A 199 -15.55 -8.77 15.59
C ALA A 199 -14.17 -8.10 15.50
N MET A 200 -13.33 -8.52 14.54
CA MET A 200 -12.03 -7.90 14.30
C MET A 200 -12.18 -6.40 13.98
N MET A 201 -13.11 -6.04 13.10
CA MET A 201 -13.28 -4.63 12.74
C MET A 201 -13.81 -3.79 13.89
N ALA A 202 -14.71 -4.32 14.72
CA ALA A 202 -15.19 -3.63 15.93
C ALA A 202 -14.05 -3.38 16.93
N GLU A 203 -13.12 -4.32 17.10
CA GLU A 203 -11.93 -4.13 17.94
C GLU A 203 -11.02 -3.01 17.38
N LEU A 204 -10.79 -2.98 16.07
CA LEU A 204 -9.98 -1.95 15.42
C LEU A 204 -10.64 -0.56 15.49
N GLU A 205 -11.96 -0.49 15.36
CA GLU A 205 -12.74 0.75 15.56
C GLU A 205 -12.66 1.23 17.01
N GLU A 206 -12.67 0.31 17.98
CA GLU A 206 -12.46 0.66 19.39
C GLU A 206 -11.07 1.23 19.63
N ILE A 207 -10.00 0.60 19.09
CA ILE A 207 -8.64 1.15 19.15
C ILE A 207 -8.63 2.55 18.54
N LYS A 208 -9.13 2.71 17.31
CA LYS A 208 -9.19 3.99 16.61
C LYS A 208 -9.85 5.07 17.45
N ARG A 209 -11.01 4.77 18.05
CA ARG A 209 -11.76 5.72 18.90
C ARG A 209 -10.98 6.11 20.16
N ARG A 210 -10.27 5.17 20.78
CA ARG A 210 -9.64 5.38 22.08
C ARG A 210 -8.26 6.04 22.02
N VAL A 211 -7.52 5.84 20.93
CA VAL A 211 -6.16 6.41 20.79
C VAL A 211 -5.99 7.37 19.63
N SER A 212 -7.04 7.61 18.82
CA SER A 212 -7.06 8.55 17.70
C SER A 212 -5.79 8.52 16.84
N PRO A 213 -5.50 7.41 16.12
CA PRO A 213 -4.29 7.28 15.33
C PRO A 213 -4.12 8.43 14.33
N ALA A 214 -2.92 9.01 14.29
CA ALA A 214 -2.52 9.96 13.26
C ALA A 214 -2.47 9.26 11.88
N GLU A 215 -2.08 7.99 11.89
CA GLU A 215 -2.00 7.16 10.69
C GLU A 215 -2.67 5.82 10.92
N ILE A 216 -3.49 5.39 9.96
CA ILE A 216 -4.01 4.03 9.86
C ILE A 216 -3.54 3.46 8.54
N LEU A 217 -2.52 2.62 8.60
CA LEU A 217 -1.82 2.09 7.44
C LEU A 217 -2.26 0.67 7.17
N LEU A 218 -2.82 0.43 5.99
CA LEU A 218 -3.11 -0.93 5.52
C LEU A 218 -1.84 -1.55 4.96
N VAL A 219 -1.40 -2.64 5.59
CA VAL A 219 -0.32 -3.49 5.09
C VAL A 219 -0.94 -4.57 4.21
N ALA A 220 -0.71 -4.49 2.91
CA ALA A 220 -1.23 -5.40 1.90
C ALA A 220 -0.08 -6.11 1.16
N ASP A 221 -0.30 -7.39 0.84
CA ASP A 221 0.62 -8.19 0.04
C ASP A 221 0.40 -7.88 -1.45
N ALA A 222 1.45 -7.44 -2.14
CA ALA A 222 1.37 -7.08 -3.55
C ALA A 222 0.93 -8.25 -4.46
N MET A 223 1.13 -9.50 -4.02
CA MET A 223 0.74 -10.70 -4.77
C MET A 223 -0.77 -11.00 -4.71
N THR A 224 -1.55 -10.32 -3.85
CA THR A 224 -2.96 -10.69 -3.58
C THR A 224 -3.97 -10.18 -4.62
N GLY A 225 -3.50 -9.55 -5.71
CA GLY A 225 -4.30 -9.25 -6.91
C GLY A 225 -5.64 -8.57 -6.61
N GLN A 226 -6.75 -9.17 -7.07
CA GLN A 226 -8.11 -8.63 -6.90
C GLN A 226 -8.60 -8.62 -5.46
N GLU A 227 -8.17 -9.57 -4.64
CA GLU A 227 -8.64 -9.69 -3.26
C GLU A 227 -8.13 -8.52 -2.41
N ALA A 228 -6.94 -8.01 -2.74
CA ALA A 228 -6.34 -6.84 -2.11
C ALA A 228 -7.26 -5.59 -2.18
N VAL A 229 -8.01 -5.44 -3.28
CA VAL A 229 -8.97 -4.34 -3.47
C VAL A 229 -10.13 -4.43 -2.49
N ARG A 230 -10.77 -5.59 -2.41
CA ARG A 230 -11.91 -5.83 -1.50
C ARG A 230 -11.51 -5.62 -0.06
N VAL A 231 -10.33 -6.13 0.30
CA VAL A 231 -9.76 -5.95 1.63
C VAL A 231 -9.56 -4.48 1.93
N ALA A 232 -8.96 -3.74 1.00
CA ALA A 232 -8.72 -2.32 1.20
C ALA A 232 -10.01 -1.49 1.30
N GLU A 233 -11.04 -1.79 0.49
CA GLU A 233 -12.36 -1.17 0.61
C GLU A 233 -13.01 -1.46 1.96
N GLY A 234 -12.94 -2.71 2.43
CA GLY A 234 -13.49 -3.14 3.72
C GLY A 234 -12.84 -2.42 4.91
N PHE A 235 -11.50 -2.32 4.91
CA PHE A 235 -10.79 -1.56 5.94
C PHE A 235 -11.02 -0.04 5.81
N HIS A 236 -11.00 0.51 4.59
CA HIS A 236 -11.15 1.94 4.37
C HIS A 236 -12.53 2.48 4.75
N SER A 237 -13.60 1.78 4.37
CA SER A 237 -14.98 2.19 4.67
C SER A 237 -15.27 2.33 6.17
N ARG A 238 -14.57 1.56 7.02
CA ARG A 238 -14.78 1.53 8.47
C ARG A 238 -13.75 2.33 9.25
N LEU A 239 -12.48 2.19 8.88
CA LEU A 239 -11.38 2.81 9.62
C LEU A 239 -10.90 4.13 9.00
N GLY A 240 -11.24 4.43 7.75
CA GLY A 240 -10.71 5.61 7.06
C GLY A 240 -9.19 5.56 6.94
N LEU A 241 -8.69 4.58 6.18
CA LEU A 241 -7.25 4.40 5.96
C LEU A 241 -6.59 5.68 5.44
N THR A 242 -5.41 6.00 5.98
CA THR A 242 -4.63 7.19 5.62
C THR A 242 -3.47 6.86 4.68
N GLY A 243 -3.08 5.58 4.61
CA GLY A 243 -2.00 5.13 3.74
C GLY A 243 -1.96 3.62 3.52
N LEU A 244 -1.22 3.21 2.48
CA LEU A 244 -0.93 1.83 2.14
C LEU A 244 0.55 1.54 2.32
N ILE A 245 0.85 0.35 2.81
CA ILE A 245 2.16 -0.29 2.75
C ILE A 245 2.01 -1.54 1.90
N LEU A 246 2.70 -1.60 0.76
CA LEU A 246 2.72 -2.81 -0.07
C LEU A 246 3.95 -3.62 0.27
N THR A 247 3.75 -4.91 0.58
CA THR A 247 4.84 -5.84 0.91
C THR A 247 5.06 -6.85 -0.20
N LYS A 248 6.21 -7.55 -0.13
CA LYS A 248 6.63 -8.58 -1.10
C LYS A 248 6.66 -8.07 -2.54
N VAL A 249 6.96 -6.79 -2.70
CA VAL A 249 6.91 -6.12 -3.99
C VAL A 249 8.07 -6.56 -4.90
N ASP A 250 9.15 -7.04 -4.28
CA ASP A 250 10.27 -7.73 -4.91
C ASP A 250 9.89 -9.10 -5.49
N GLY A 251 8.95 -9.81 -4.86
CA GLY A 251 8.41 -11.08 -5.35
C GLY A 251 7.22 -10.93 -6.29
N ASP A 252 6.62 -9.74 -6.34
CA ASP A 252 5.50 -9.43 -7.22
C ASP A 252 6.00 -9.05 -8.62
N ALA A 253 5.99 -10.03 -9.53
CA ALA A 253 6.27 -9.81 -10.94
C ALA A 253 5.14 -9.05 -11.68
N ARG A 254 3.98 -8.83 -11.04
CA ARG A 254 2.74 -8.38 -11.68
C ARG A 254 2.41 -6.91 -11.39
N GLY A 255 2.39 -6.47 -10.14
CA GLY A 255 2.19 -5.06 -9.76
C GLY A 255 0.76 -4.53 -9.83
N GLY A 256 -0.21 -5.37 -10.18
CA GLY A 256 -1.59 -4.94 -10.34
C GLY A 256 -2.28 -4.55 -9.03
N ALA A 257 -1.87 -5.10 -7.89
CA ALA A 257 -2.47 -4.75 -6.59
C ALA A 257 -2.27 -3.26 -6.25
N ALA A 258 -1.08 -2.71 -6.52
CA ALA A 258 -0.77 -1.30 -6.26
C ALA A 258 -1.70 -0.35 -7.02
N LEU A 259 -1.80 -0.56 -8.34
CA LEU A 259 -2.67 0.22 -9.24
C LEU A 259 -4.13 0.07 -8.84
N SER A 260 -4.54 -1.16 -8.49
CA SER A 260 -5.94 -1.46 -8.22
C SER A 260 -6.42 -0.85 -6.91
N ILE A 261 -5.70 -1.06 -5.81
CA ILE A 261 -6.11 -0.53 -4.50
C ILE A 261 -6.14 1.00 -4.55
N ARG A 262 -5.10 1.63 -5.11
CA ARG A 262 -5.00 3.08 -5.19
C ARG A 262 -6.14 3.69 -6.02
N SER A 263 -6.42 3.14 -7.20
CA SER A 263 -7.47 3.63 -8.08
C SER A 263 -8.85 3.53 -7.44
N VAL A 264 -9.11 2.43 -6.72
CA VAL A 264 -10.43 2.16 -6.14
C VAL A 264 -10.65 2.90 -4.83
N THR A 265 -9.65 2.91 -3.94
CA THR A 265 -9.80 3.47 -2.58
C THR A 265 -9.38 4.92 -2.47
N GLY A 266 -8.56 5.42 -3.40
CA GLY A 266 -7.94 6.75 -3.28
C GLY A 266 -6.93 6.88 -2.14
N VAL A 267 -6.60 5.80 -1.42
CA VAL A 267 -5.65 5.80 -0.30
C VAL A 267 -4.21 5.81 -0.84
N PRO A 268 -3.32 6.70 -0.38
CA PRO A 268 -1.99 6.82 -0.96
C PRO A 268 -1.03 5.72 -0.52
N ILE A 269 -0.12 5.33 -1.41
CA ILE A 269 0.98 4.42 -1.08
C ILE A 269 2.07 5.23 -0.37
N LYS A 270 2.38 4.86 0.88
CA LYS A 270 3.42 5.53 1.69
C LYS A 270 4.73 4.77 1.70
N PHE A 271 4.67 3.43 1.67
CA PHE A 271 5.85 2.58 1.71
C PHE A 271 5.71 1.36 0.79
N LEU A 272 6.85 0.88 0.31
CA LEU A 272 7.01 -0.35 -0.46
C LEU A 272 8.06 -1.22 0.27
N GLY A 273 7.72 -2.48 0.55
CA GLY A 273 8.63 -3.45 1.13
C GLY A 273 9.27 -4.31 0.03
N THR A 274 10.60 -4.23 -0.09
CA THR A 274 11.39 -4.83 -1.19
C THR A 274 12.46 -5.81 -0.66
N GLY A 275 12.07 -6.77 0.18
CA GLY A 275 13.02 -7.62 0.94
C GLY A 275 13.35 -7.06 2.32
#